data_AF-A0A5C1DK77-F1
#
_entry.id   AF-A0A5C1DK77-F1
#
_cell.length_a   1.000
_cell.length_b   1.000
_cell.length_c   1.000
_cell.angle_alpha   90.00
_cell.angle_beta   90.00
_cell.angle_gamma   90.00
#
_symmetry.space_group_name_H-M   'P 1'
#
loop_
_entity.id
_entity.type
_entity.pdbx_description
1 polymer ?
#
loop_
_entity_poly.entity_id
_entity_poly.type
_entity_poly.pdbx_seq_one_letter_code
_entity_poly.pdbx_strand_id
1 'polypeptide(L)'
;MSKDLQDYRGQLLARIKSQMLAADFGNAGASDLVMQSALLKAYSFVGNLDALDIDYLLDMTAADLDNHLQDAANSARFSALLQSTRTVRALAASAPIMAAIAGSAAAMALLAANGPATAAIADNAQAIGQLALSATAMKVLAGSAIAMSAVAASSTAMSIVSASAIAMTALAASTPAMGALAASATAMLLIVSSVTAMSIVVASPTALAALAASATAMGVLGASPVGMSILAASATAMAVAAASSVAMTALAASSVAMAAIVASAPALSAVLGSTIAMNVLAASAVAMAAVMASTPALSAASVSTVAMSALAASLAARSALLGSSTALGIIGGSTMAVGKLAAGIIGLDAQAIADIAAVIASPAALTAMAASPAAMTVLVASPSAMTALAASSPAMAVLAASATAINALNASDIAMDALYASPLTTKVSYNSAQIWSGVNTLRSGITLFVRLTTKAGGAGWGEGNSTNEWMLFDGAQINFAERKANPYNHTGLSSAPRLPLRRCASTLQIRVYQACEIAYIALPA
;
A
#
# COMPACT_ATOMS: atom_id res chain seq x y z
N MET A 1 31.17 30.82 -65.82
CA MET A 1 30.58 30.23 -64.59
C MET A 1 29.16 29.86 -64.91
N SER A 2 28.77 28.62 -64.62
CA SER A 2 27.40 28.15 -64.78
C SER A 2 26.43 29.06 -64.00
N LYS A 3 25.22 29.30 -64.56
CA LYS A 3 24.16 30.05 -63.88
C LYS A 3 23.40 29.18 -62.86
N ASP A 4 23.61 27.88 -62.90
CA ASP A 4 23.04 26.95 -61.94
C ASP A 4 23.93 26.85 -60.70
N LEU A 5 23.34 27.07 -59.52
CA LEU A 5 24.01 27.09 -58.24
C LEU A 5 24.64 25.72 -57.91
N GLN A 6 23.98 24.62 -58.31
CA GLN A 6 24.47 23.25 -58.09
C GLN A 6 25.72 22.96 -58.93
N ASP A 7 25.69 23.34 -60.20
CA ASP A 7 26.78 23.12 -61.13
C ASP A 7 28.00 24.01 -60.81
N TYR A 8 27.76 25.28 -60.45
CA TYR A 8 28.81 26.18 -59.94
C TYR A 8 29.49 25.61 -58.69
N ARG A 9 28.70 25.04 -57.79
CA ARG A 9 29.21 24.43 -56.56
C ARG A 9 30.00 23.15 -56.83
N GLY A 10 29.52 22.27 -57.72
CA GLY A 10 30.25 21.08 -58.14
C GLY A 10 31.63 21.43 -58.69
N GLN A 11 31.70 22.48 -59.52
CA GLN A 11 32.95 23.04 -60.04
C GLN A 11 33.85 23.59 -58.93
N LEU A 12 33.28 24.29 -57.94
CA LEU A 12 34.04 24.81 -56.79
C LEU A 12 34.63 23.68 -55.92
N LEU A 13 33.84 22.65 -55.61
CA LEU A 13 34.29 21.49 -54.84
C LEU A 13 35.40 20.72 -55.58
N ALA A 14 35.23 20.49 -56.88
CA ALA A 14 36.26 19.85 -57.71
C ALA A 14 37.57 20.64 -57.68
N ARG A 15 37.50 21.98 -57.72
CA ARG A 15 38.66 22.87 -57.63
C ARG A 15 39.35 22.81 -56.26
N ILE A 16 38.58 22.86 -55.17
CA ILE A 16 39.14 22.78 -53.83
C ILE A 16 39.79 21.40 -53.61
N LYS A 17 39.14 20.31 -54.06
CA LYS A 17 39.68 18.95 -53.98
C LYS A 17 40.99 18.79 -54.75
N SER A 18 41.09 19.36 -55.95
CA SER A 18 42.34 19.30 -56.72
C SER A 18 43.48 20.08 -56.03
N GLN A 19 43.18 21.24 -55.43
CA GLN A 19 44.14 22.02 -54.66
C GLN A 19 44.61 21.31 -53.39
N MET A 20 43.74 20.53 -52.74
CA MET A 20 44.12 19.72 -51.58
C MET A 20 44.99 18.52 -51.96
N LEU A 21 44.71 17.87 -53.10
CA LEU A 21 45.48 16.72 -53.59
C LEU A 21 46.86 17.10 -54.13
N ALA A 22 47.05 18.34 -54.58
CA ALA A 22 48.31 18.84 -55.13
C ALA A 22 49.34 19.26 -54.05
N ALA A 23 49.00 19.17 -52.77
CA ALA A 23 49.85 19.65 -51.69
C ALA A 23 50.90 18.63 -51.24
N ASP A 24 52.17 19.05 -51.18
CA ASP A 24 53.27 18.28 -50.62
C ASP A 24 53.38 18.51 -49.11
N PHE A 25 52.74 17.64 -48.33
CA PHE A 25 52.79 17.69 -46.86
C PHE A 25 54.18 17.38 -46.28
N GLY A 26 55.10 16.81 -47.07
CA GLY A 26 56.46 16.47 -46.62
C GLY A 26 57.36 17.69 -46.44
N ASN A 27 57.07 18.80 -47.13
CA ASN A 27 57.85 20.04 -47.12
C ASN A 27 57.01 21.29 -46.73
N ALA A 28 55.78 21.12 -46.25
CA ALA A 28 54.84 22.20 -46.00
C ALA A 28 55.23 23.07 -44.78
N GLY A 29 55.24 24.40 -44.96
CA GLY A 29 55.40 25.36 -43.86
C GLY A 29 54.09 25.60 -43.09
N ALA A 30 54.15 26.38 -42.00
CA ALA A 30 52.97 26.68 -41.18
C ALA A 30 51.83 27.36 -41.97
N SER A 31 52.17 28.25 -42.91
CA SER A 31 51.20 28.92 -43.78
C SER A 31 50.50 27.95 -44.74
N ASP A 32 51.23 26.97 -45.26
CA ASP A 32 50.69 25.94 -46.16
C ASP A 32 49.71 25.02 -45.43
N LEU A 33 50.05 24.63 -44.19
CA LEU A 33 49.18 23.83 -43.34
C LEU A 33 47.90 24.59 -42.95
N VAL A 34 47.99 25.89 -42.64
CA VAL A 34 46.81 26.73 -42.38
C VAL A 34 45.92 26.84 -43.62
N MET A 35 46.50 27.08 -44.80
CA MET A 35 45.78 27.14 -46.06
C MET A 35 45.09 25.81 -46.39
N GLN A 36 45.77 24.67 -46.20
CA GLN A 36 45.18 23.34 -46.37
C GLN A 36 44.05 23.08 -45.38
N SER A 37 44.19 23.52 -44.13
CA SER A 37 43.11 23.42 -43.14
C SER A 37 41.89 24.27 -43.52
N ALA A 38 42.11 25.44 -44.11
CA ALA A 38 41.06 26.34 -44.58
C ALA A 38 40.35 25.76 -45.81
N LEU A 39 41.11 25.19 -46.76
CA LEU A 39 40.56 24.50 -47.93
C LEU A 39 39.75 23.26 -47.53
N LEU A 40 40.24 22.45 -46.58
CA LEU A 40 39.50 21.31 -46.04
C LEU A 40 38.18 21.76 -45.40
N LYS A 41 38.21 22.83 -44.58
CA LYS A 41 37.00 23.41 -43.98
C LYS A 41 36.05 23.95 -45.05
N ALA A 42 36.54 24.68 -46.04
CA ALA A 42 35.73 25.21 -47.14
C ALA A 42 35.12 24.07 -47.98
N TYR A 43 35.89 23.03 -48.29
CA TYR A 43 35.40 21.83 -48.97
C TYR A 43 34.28 21.15 -48.19
N SER A 44 34.46 20.96 -46.87
CA SER A 44 33.43 20.38 -46.02
C SER A 44 32.18 21.25 -45.91
N PHE A 45 32.35 22.58 -45.78
CA PHE A 45 31.26 23.52 -45.65
C PHE A 45 30.43 23.58 -46.93
N VAL A 46 31.10 23.80 -48.06
CA VAL A 46 30.45 23.83 -49.37
C VAL A 46 29.88 22.45 -49.68
N GLY A 47 30.58 21.36 -49.38
CA GLY A 47 30.11 19.99 -49.61
C GLY A 47 28.82 19.65 -48.89
N ASN A 48 28.60 20.24 -47.71
CA ASN A 48 27.44 19.96 -46.86
C ASN A 48 26.24 20.89 -47.09
N LEU A 49 26.33 21.93 -47.91
CA LEU A 49 25.23 22.89 -48.11
C LEU A 49 23.94 22.24 -48.69
N ASP A 50 24.06 21.27 -49.60
CA ASP A 50 22.91 20.53 -50.19
C ASP A 50 22.40 19.48 -49.22
N ALA A 51 23.33 18.85 -48.48
CA ALA A 51 22.96 17.90 -47.44
C ALA A 51 22.15 18.55 -46.30
N LEU A 52 22.20 19.89 -46.19
CA LEU A 52 21.48 20.70 -45.22
C LEU A 52 20.21 21.39 -45.77
N ASP A 53 19.92 21.22 -47.06
CA ASP A 53 18.69 21.74 -47.68
C ASP A 53 17.47 20.88 -47.33
N ILE A 54 16.37 21.53 -46.95
CA ILE A 54 15.10 20.91 -46.57
C ILE A 54 13.99 21.15 -47.60
N ASP A 55 14.22 21.97 -48.62
CA ASP A 55 13.16 22.39 -49.56
C ASP A 55 12.59 21.20 -50.35
N TYR A 56 13.41 20.18 -50.60
CA TYR A 56 12.96 18.94 -51.26
C TYR A 56 11.86 18.19 -50.49
N LEU A 57 11.68 18.47 -49.20
CA LEU A 57 10.66 17.85 -48.35
C LEU A 57 9.31 18.57 -48.39
N LEU A 58 9.24 19.80 -48.91
CA LEU A 58 8.04 20.66 -48.82
C LEU A 58 6.80 20.05 -49.50
N ASP A 59 7.02 19.38 -50.64
CA ASP A 59 5.95 18.84 -51.48
C ASP A 59 5.77 17.31 -51.31
N MET A 60 6.53 16.68 -50.41
CA MET A 60 6.48 15.23 -50.21
C MET A 60 5.32 14.84 -49.30
N THR A 61 4.55 13.82 -49.69
CA THR A 61 3.66 13.13 -48.74
C THR A 61 4.46 12.18 -47.85
N ALA A 62 3.83 11.68 -46.78
CA ALA A 62 4.44 10.66 -45.91
C ALA A 62 4.85 9.40 -46.69
N ALA A 63 4.05 8.97 -47.66
CA ALA A 63 4.35 7.80 -48.48
C ALA A 63 5.51 8.07 -49.45
N ASP A 64 5.56 9.28 -50.04
CA ASP A 64 6.69 9.69 -50.89
C ASP A 64 7.98 9.73 -50.09
N LEU A 65 7.93 10.24 -48.85
CA LEU A 65 9.09 10.31 -47.97
C LEU A 65 9.55 8.91 -47.55
N ASP A 66 8.65 7.99 -47.21
CA ASP A 66 9.00 6.60 -46.90
C ASP A 66 9.68 5.92 -48.10
N ASN A 67 9.13 6.08 -49.30
CA ASN A 67 9.73 5.53 -50.53
C ASN A 67 11.10 6.16 -50.81
N HIS A 68 11.24 7.47 -50.64
CA HIS A 68 12.49 8.18 -50.86
C HIS A 68 13.60 7.73 -49.90
N LEU A 69 13.25 7.45 -48.64
CA LEU A 69 14.19 7.00 -47.61
C LEU A 69 14.55 5.51 -47.69
N GLN A 70 13.93 4.73 -48.60
CA GLN A 70 14.40 3.37 -48.90
C GLN A 70 15.75 3.39 -49.62
N ASP A 71 16.08 4.49 -50.33
CA ASP A 71 17.41 4.69 -50.90
C ASP A 71 18.41 5.08 -49.79
N ALA A 72 19.53 4.35 -49.73
CA ALA A 72 20.54 4.51 -48.68
C ALA A 72 21.20 5.90 -48.68
N ALA A 73 21.40 6.52 -49.86
CA ALA A 73 21.99 7.85 -49.96
C ALA A 73 21.02 8.92 -49.45
N ASN A 74 19.73 8.78 -49.75
CA ASN A 74 18.69 9.69 -49.27
C ASN A 74 18.49 9.56 -47.75
N SER A 75 18.49 8.33 -47.24
CA SER A 75 18.45 8.06 -45.79
C SER A 75 19.67 8.65 -45.06
N ALA A 76 20.87 8.53 -45.65
CA ALA A 76 22.08 9.15 -45.12
C ALA A 76 22.01 10.69 -45.13
N ARG A 77 21.45 11.28 -46.20
CA ARG A 77 21.23 12.74 -46.29
C ARG A 77 20.25 13.22 -45.22
N PHE A 78 19.12 12.53 -45.04
CA PHE A 78 18.16 12.86 -43.99
C PHE A 78 18.79 12.72 -42.60
N SER A 79 19.60 11.69 -42.37
CA SER A 79 20.35 11.53 -41.12
C SER A 79 21.32 12.68 -40.88
N ALA A 80 21.98 13.20 -41.92
CA ALA A 80 22.85 14.37 -41.83
C ALA A 80 22.06 15.66 -41.50
N LEU A 81 20.84 15.82 -42.04
CA LEU A 81 19.94 16.92 -41.65
C LEU A 81 19.65 16.90 -40.14
N LEU A 82 19.47 15.73 -39.56
CA LEU A 82 19.18 15.58 -38.14
C LEU A 82 20.39 15.87 -37.22
N GLN A 83 21.61 15.87 -37.76
CA GLN A 83 22.82 16.22 -36.99
C GLN A 83 22.99 17.73 -36.80
N SER A 84 22.35 18.55 -37.62
CA SER A 84 22.44 20.00 -37.54
C SER A 84 21.25 20.58 -36.78
N THR A 85 21.53 21.31 -35.71
CA THR A 85 20.48 21.95 -34.89
C THR A 85 19.65 22.94 -35.69
N ARG A 86 20.26 23.65 -36.65
CA ARG A 86 19.57 24.65 -37.48
C ARG A 86 18.53 24.00 -38.39
N THR A 87 18.90 22.89 -39.02
CA THR A 87 18.00 22.16 -39.93
C THR A 87 16.89 21.49 -39.15
N VAL A 88 17.17 20.87 -38.00
CA VAL A 88 16.09 20.33 -37.13
C VAL A 88 15.10 21.41 -36.72
N ARG A 89 15.57 22.62 -36.33
CA ARG A 89 14.65 23.73 -36.00
C ARG A 89 13.82 24.18 -37.21
N ALA A 90 14.39 24.16 -38.41
CA ALA A 90 13.67 24.50 -39.63
C ALA A 90 12.63 23.43 -40.02
N LEU A 91 12.98 22.14 -39.90
CA LEU A 91 12.03 21.03 -40.04
C LEU A 91 10.87 21.17 -39.05
N ALA A 92 11.18 21.47 -37.79
CA ALA A 92 10.18 21.64 -36.72
C ALA A 92 9.26 22.85 -36.93
N ALA A 93 9.75 23.90 -37.59
CA ALA A 93 8.97 25.12 -37.86
C ALA A 93 8.07 24.98 -39.09
N SER A 94 8.34 24.01 -39.97
CA SER A 94 7.56 23.78 -41.19
C SER A 94 6.47 22.74 -40.95
N ALA A 95 5.22 23.20 -40.81
CA ALA A 95 4.06 22.33 -40.65
C ALA A 95 3.92 21.24 -41.74
N PRO A 96 4.06 21.52 -43.06
CA PRO A 96 3.91 20.49 -44.09
C PRO A 96 5.02 19.42 -44.01
N ILE A 97 6.28 19.84 -43.81
CA ILE A 97 7.40 18.91 -43.66
C ILE A 97 7.22 18.05 -42.41
N MET A 98 6.82 18.67 -41.29
CA MET A 98 6.61 17.93 -40.05
C MET A 98 5.44 16.94 -40.16
N ALA A 99 4.39 17.26 -40.90
CA ALA A 99 3.29 16.35 -41.18
C ALA A 99 3.74 15.15 -42.04
N ALA A 100 4.54 15.38 -43.08
CA ALA A 100 5.12 14.31 -43.89
C ALA A 100 6.05 13.41 -43.05
N ILE A 101 6.93 14.00 -42.23
CA ILE A 101 7.77 13.26 -41.29
C ILE A 101 6.92 12.46 -40.32
N ALA A 102 5.87 13.05 -39.71
CA ALA A 102 5.01 12.38 -38.73
C ALA A 102 4.29 11.15 -39.31
N GLY A 103 3.98 11.16 -40.60
CA GLY A 103 3.36 10.03 -41.29
C GLY A 103 4.34 8.97 -41.77
N SER A 104 5.62 9.33 -41.98
CA SER A 104 6.67 8.44 -42.48
C SER A 104 7.32 7.65 -41.34
N ALA A 105 7.19 6.33 -41.36
CA ALA A 105 7.80 5.47 -40.35
C ALA A 105 9.34 5.49 -40.45
N ALA A 106 9.88 5.57 -41.67
CA ALA A 106 11.32 5.63 -41.90
C ALA A 106 11.93 6.94 -41.39
N ALA A 107 11.32 8.08 -41.71
CA ALA A 107 11.79 9.39 -41.23
C ALA A 107 11.74 9.47 -39.71
N MET A 108 10.64 9.01 -39.10
CA MET A 108 10.51 8.99 -37.64
C MET A 108 11.50 8.04 -36.97
N ALA A 109 11.89 6.93 -37.60
CA ALA A 109 12.88 6.02 -37.05
C ALA A 109 14.27 6.68 -36.99
N LEU A 110 14.65 7.39 -38.06
CA LEU A 110 15.89 8.17 -38.10
C LEU A 110 15.88 9.32 -37.08
N LEU A 111 14.74 10.03 -36.97
CA LEU A 111 14.55 11.07 -35.96
C LEU A 111 14.68 10.49 -34.54
N ALA A 112 13.97 9.39 -34.25
CA ALA A 112 13.92 8.76 -32.93
C ALA A 112 15.26 8.15 -32.47
N ALA A 113 16.17 7.84 -33.41
CA ALA A 113 17.52 7.42 -33.13
C ALA A 113 18.47 8.58 -32.76
N ASN A 114 18.06 9.84 -33.02
CA ASN A 114 18.85 11.03 -32.79
C ASN A 114 18.33 11.83 -31.58
N GLY A 115 19.01 11.69 -30.44
CA GLY A 115 18.65 12.35 -29.17
C GLY A 115 18.58 13.88 -29.25
N PRO A 116 19.62 14.57 -29.76
CA PRO A 116 19.58 16.02 -29.95
C PRO A 116 18.44 16.49 -30.85
N ALA A 117 18.15 15.77 -31.94
CA ALA A 117 17.05 16.12 -32.83
C ALA A 117 15.69 15.95 -32.15
N THR A 118 15.46 14.81 -31.49
CA THR A 118 14.22 14.56 -30.74
C THR A 118 14.03 15.55 -29.61
N ALA A 119 15.08 15.95 -28.89
CA ALA A 119 15.00 17.00 -27.88
C ALA A 119 14.57 18.35 -28.47
N ALA A 120 15.16 18.76 -29.59
CA ALA A 120 14.77 19.99 -30.28
C ALA A 120 13.32 19.96 -30.80
N ILE A 121 12.82 18.80 -31.24
CA ILE A 121 11.40 18.62 -31.59
C ILE A 121 10.51 18.65 -30.35
N ALA A 122 10.91 18.00 -29.26
CA ALA A 122 10.15 17.97 -28.00
C ALA A 122 9.95 19.39 -27.41
N ASP A 123 10.95 20.25 -27.55
CA ASP A 123 10.86 21.65 -27.12
C ASP A 123 10.06 22.56 -28.06
N ASN A 124 9.67 22.07 -29.24
CA ASN A 124 8.78 22.77 -30.16
C ASN A 124 7.34 22.24 -30.04
N ALA A 125 6.48 23.02 -29.40
CA ALA A 125 5.07 22.69 -29.16
C ALA A 125 4.28 22.35 -30.43
N GLN A 126 4.54 23.04 -31.56
CA GLN A 126 3.83 22.77 -32.81
C GLN A 126 4.26 21.43 -33.40
N ALA A 127 5.57 21.17 -33.42
CA ALA A 127 6.12 19.94 -33.99
C ALA A 127 5.67 18.72 -33.18
N ILE A 128 5.84 18.73 -31.85
CA ILE A 128 5.39 17.63 -31.00
C ILE A 128 3.86 17.48 -31.00
N GLY A 129 3.11 18.58 -31.19
CA GLY A 129 1.66 18.55 -31.40
C GLY A 129 1.25 17.76 -32.64
N GLN A 130 1.94 17.95 -33.77
CA GLN A 130 1.72 17.16 -34.99
C GLN A 130 2.08 15.68 -34.77
N LEU A 131 3.20 15.41 -34.09
CA LEU A 131 3.60 14.04 -33.78
C LEU A 131 2.57 13.34 -32.89
N ALA A 132 2.04 14.02 -31.87
CA ALA A 132 1.06 13.47 -30.93
C ALA A 132 -0.30 13.14 -31.57
N LEU A 133 -0.60 13.66 -32.77
CA LEU A 133 -1.78 13.34 -33.56
C LEU A 133 -1.55 12.15 -34.52
N SER A 134 -0.29 11.75 -34.77
CA SER A 134 0.06 10.64 -35.65
C SER A 134 0.34 9.36 -34.86
N ALA A 135 -0.49 8.34 -35.07
CA ALA A 135 -0.25 7.01 -34.49
C ALA A 135 1.07 6.39 -34.97
N THR A 136 1.46 6.64 -36.22
CA THR A 136 2.74 6.16 -36.79
C THR A 136 3.92 6.78 -36.05
N ALA A 137 3.94 8.11 -35.91
CA ALA A 137 5.00 8.80 -35.20
C ALA A 137 5.11 8.35 -33.75
N MET A 138 3.98 8.33 -33.02
CA MET A 138 4.00 7.98 -31.61
C MET A 138 4.38 6.52 -31.38
N LYS A 139 4.02 5.60 -32.28
CA LYS A 139 4.48 4.20 -32.21
C LYS A 139 6.00 4.09 -32.34
N VAL A 140 6.61 4.83 -33.27
CA VAL A 140 8.06 4.83 -33.49
C VAL A 140 8.79 5.52 -32.32
N LEU A 141 8.32 6.69 -31.89
CA LEU A 141 8.89 7.39 -30.74
C LEU A 141 8.81 6.53 -29.48
N ALA A 142 7.65 5.94 -29.19
CA ALA A 142 7.45 5.11 -28.01
C ALA A 142 8.39 3.89 -28.00
N GLY A 143 8.76 3.37 -29.16
CA GLY A 143 9.73 2.27 -29.29
C GLY A 143 11.19 2.66 -29.02
N SER A 144 11.51 3.96 -29.00
CA SER A 144 12.88 4.47 -28.77
C SER A 144 13.04 5.02 -27.36
N ALA A 145 13.91 4.39 -26.57
CA ALA A 145 14.28 4.89 -25.25
C ALA A 145 14.95 6.28 -25.32
N ILE A 146 15.72 6.55 -26.38
CA ILE A 146 16.41 7.83 -26.59
C ILE A 146 15.37 8.93 -26.80
N ALA A 147 14.43 8.72 -27.72
CA ALA A 147 13.39 9.69 -28.04
C ALA A 147 12.47 9.93 -26.83
N MET A 148 12.06 8.86 -26.15
CA MET A 148 11.18 8.99 -24.98
C MET A 148 11.87 9.62 -23.78
N SER A 149 13.18 9.46 -23.62
CA SER A 149 13.93 10.21 -22.59
C SER A 149 13.91 11.71 -22.87
N ALA A 150 14.05 12.12 -24.13
CA ALA A 150 13.96 13.53 -24.52
C ALA A 150 12.54 14.09 -24.32
N VAL A 151 11.51 13.34 -24.76
CA VAL A 151 10.10 13.72 -24.58
C VAL A 151 9.75 13.82 -23.08
N ALA A 152 10.13 12.84 -22.26
CA ALA A 152 9.83 12.82 -20.83
C ALA A 152 10.57 13.90 -20.01
N ALA A 153 11.67 14.44 -20.53
CA ALA A 153 12.40 15.55 -19.93
C ALA A 153 11.76 16.91 -20.23
N SER A 154 11.03 17.04 -21.34
CA SER A 154 10.39 18.30 -21.75
C SER A 154 8.95 18.40 -21.24
N SER A 155 8.68 19.36 -20.35
CA SER A 155 7.33 19.62 -19.84
C SER A 155 6.37 20.06 -20.95
N THR A 156 6.88 20.77 -21.95
CA THR A 156 6.11 21.20 -23.14
C THR A 156 5.62 19.97 -23.91
N ALA A 157 6.54 19.05 -24.23
CA ALA A 157 6.19 17.81 -24.92
C ALA A 157 5.20 16.99 -24.11
N MET A 158 5.49 16.77 -22.83
CA MET A 158 4.64 15.95 -21.97
C MET A 158 3.25 16.53 -21.77
N SER A 159 3.09 17.87 -21.68
CA SER A 159 1.77 18.49 -21.56
C SER A 159 0.89 18.24 -22.78
N ILE A 160 1.49 18.13 -23.96
CA ILE A 160 0.78 17.85 -25.22
C ILE A 160 0.52 16.35 -25.36
N VAL A 161 1.53 15.52 -25.11
CA VAL A 161 1.44 14.06 -25.19
C VAL A 161 0.42 13.52 -24.19
N SER A 162 0.39 13.99 -22.94
CA SER A 162 -0.57 13.55 -21.92
C SER A 162 -2.01 14.03 -22.17
N ALA A 163 -2.20 14.99 -23.07
CA ALA A 163 -3.51 15.41 -23.52
C ALA A 163 -4.02 14.60 -24.73
N SER A 164 -3.12 13.91 -25.46
CA SER A 164 -3.48 13.11 -26.63
C SER A 164 -3.71 11.64 -26.27
N ALA A 165 -4.94 11.15 -26.53
CA ALA A 165 -5.26 9.74 -26.36
C ALA A 165 -4.47 8.83 -27.32
N ILE A 166 -4.19 9.30 -28.55
CA ILE A 166 -3.41 8.55 -29.54
C ILE A 166 -1.98 8.35 -29.02
N ALA A 167 -1.36 9.43 -28.55
CA ALA A 167 -0.01 9.40 -28.01
C ALA A 167 0.09 8.52 -26.76
N MET A 168 -0.79 8.73 -25.78
CA MET A 168 -0.78 7.94 -24.55
C MET A 168 -1.07 6.47 -24.78
N THR A 169 -1.91 6.11 -25.76
CA THR A 169 -2.15 4.70 -26.11
C THR A 169 -0.89 4.03 -26.66
N ALA A 170 -0.16 4.71 -27.55
CA ALA A 170 1.11 4.20 -28.07
C ALA A 170 2.18 4.08 -26.98
N LEU A 171 2.29 5.09 -26.10
CA LEU A 171 3.23 5.10 -24.98
C LEU A 171 2.92 3.99 -23.98
N ALA A 172 1.66 3.86 -23.56
CA ALA A 172 1.24 2.86 -22.57
C ALA A 172 1.45 1.42 -23.05
N ALA A 173 1.45 1.17 -24.36
CA ALA A 173 1.74 -0.14 -24.94
C ALA A 173 3.25 -0.46 -25.00
N SER A 174 4.13 0.53 -24.81
CA SER A 174 5.57 0.42 -25.05
C SER A 174 6.40 0.43 -23.76
N THR A 175 7.23 -0.60 -23.58
CA THR A 175 8.10 -0.75 -22.41
C THR A 175 9.18 0.34 -22.32
N PRO A 176 9.93 0.69 -23.40
CA PRO A 176 10.88 1.80 -23.37
C PRO A 176 10.23 3.14 -22.99
N ALA A 177 9.05 3.42 -23.54
CA ALA A 177 8.32 4.65 -23.23
C ALA A 177 7.92 4.73 -21.77
N MET A 178 7.22 3.70 -21.26
CA MET A 178 6.77 3.70 -19.88
C MET A 178 7.93 3.63 -18.88
N GLY A 179 9.05 3.00 -19.25
CA GLY A 179 10.28 3.05 -18.46
C GLY A 179 10.83 4.49 -18.32
N ALA A 180 10.92 5.23 -19.43
CA ALA A 180 11.37 6.63 -19.42
C ALA A 180 10.38 7.55 -18.67
N LEU A 181 9.08 7.38 -18.90
CA LEU A 181 8.05 8.14 -18.19
C LEU A 181 8.07 7.87 -16.69
N ALA A 182 8.10 6.59 -16.27
CA ALA A 182 8.09 6.21 -14.87
C ALA A 182 9.35 6.64 -14.10
N ALA A 183 10.47 6.86 -14.80
CA ALA A 183 11.68 7.44 -14.22
C ALA A 183 11.60 8.96 -14.04
N SER A 184 10.70 9.65 -14.77
CA SER A 184 10.56 11.11 -14.75
C SER A 184 9.38 11.56 -13.88
N ALA A 185 9.67 12.16 -12.74
CA ALA A 185 8.63 12.70 -11.85
C ALA A 185 7.80 13.81 -12.53
N THR A 186 8.42 14.64 -13.36
CA THR A 186 7.74 15.73 -14.09
C THR A 186 6.77 15.18 -15.13
N ALA A 187 7.17 14.15 -15.89
CA ALA A 187 6.29 13.48 -16.84
C ALA A 187 5.12 12.79 -16.12
N MET A 188 5.39 12.08 -15.03
CA MET A 188 4.36 11.40 -14.26
C MET A 188 3.36 12.36 -13.62
N LEU A 189 3.79 13.54 -13.16
CA LEU A 189 2.88 14.56 -12.64
C LEU A 189 1.85 14.97 -13.70
N LEU A 190 2.28 15.22 -14.93
CA LEU A 190 1.40 15.61 -16.04
C LEU A 190 0.44 14.47 -16.44
N ILE A 191 0.92 13.23 -16.48
CA ILE A 191 0.09 12.04 -16.77
C ILE A 191 -0.99 11.87 -15.70
N VAL A 192 -0.60 11.92 -14.42
CA VAL A 192 -1.48 11.65 -13.28
C VAL A 192 -2.52 12.76 -13.07
N SER A 193 -2.22 13.99 -13.49
CA SER A 193 -3.20 15.09 -13.51
C SER A 193 -4.24 14.97 -14.64
N SER A 194 -4.01 14.13 -15.65
CA SER A 194 -4.91 13.91 -16.78
C SER A 194 -5.71 12.62 -16.58
N VAL A 195 -7.04 12.74 -16.40
CA VAL A 195 -7.94 11.58 -16.26
C VAL A 195 -7.85 10.66 -17.49
N THR A 196 -7.77 11.23 -18.69
CA THR A 196 -7.68 10.47 -19.95
C THR A 196 -6.38 9.70 -20.03
N ALA A 197 -5.24 10.34 -19.76
CA ALA A 197 -3.94 9.68 -19.79
C ALA A 197 -3.84 8.57 -18.73
N MET A 198 -4.26 8.87 -17.50
CA MET A 198 -4.18 7.90 -16.41
C MET A 198 -5.12 6.71 -16.64
N SER A 199 -6.30 6.91 -17.23
CA SER A 199 -7.21 5.81 -17.59
C SER A 199 -6.60 4.87 -18.62
N ILE A 200 -5.90 5.41 -19.63
CA ILE A 200 -5.16 4.63 -20.63
C ILE A 200 -4.01 3.84 -19.97
N VAL A 201 -3.26 4.49 -19.08
CA VAL A 201 -2.15 3.86 -18.34
C VAL A 201 -2.64 2.72 -17.44
N VAL A 202 -3.73 2.92 -16.69
CA VAL A 202 -4.32 1.90 -15.81
C VAL A 202 -4.92 0.73 -16.59
N ALA A 203 -5.36 0.95 -17.84
CA ALA A 203 -5.86 -0.12 -18.71
C ALA A 203 -4.75 -0.96 -19.35
N SER A 204 -3.49 -0.51 -19.35
CA SER A 204 -2.38 -1.20 -19.99
C SER A 204 -1.55 -2.04 -19.00
N PRO A 205 -1.44 -3.37 -19.19
CA PRO A 205 -0.54 -4.21 -18.38
C PRO A 205 0.93 -3.79 -18.46
N THR A 206 1.41 -3.37 -19.63
CA THR A 206 2.80 -2.91 -19.83
C THR A 206 3.08 -1.65 -19.01
N ALA A 207 2.13 -0.71 -19.00
CA ALA A 207 2.26 0.52 -18.24
C ALA A 207 2.16 0.28 -16.74
N LEU A 208 1.21 -0.55 -16.29
CA LEU A 208 1.08 -0.94 -14.90
C LEU A 208 2.35 -1.63 -14.36
N ALA A 209 2.95 -2.53 -15.13
CA ALA A 209 4.20 -3.19 -14.75
C ALA A 209 5.35 -2.17 -14.57
N ALA A 210 5.48 -1.22 -15.49
CA ALA A 210 6.50 -0.17 -15.40
C ALA A 210 6.25 0.78 -14.21
N LEU A 211 4.99 1.18 -13.97
CA LEU A 211 4.63 1.98 -12.79
C LEU A 211 4.96 1.24 -11.50
N ALA A 212 4.51 -0.02 -11.36
CA ALA A 212 4.70 -0.79 -10.13
C ALA A 212 6.18 -1.10 -9.82
N ALA A 213 7.05 -1.09 -10.83
CA ALA A 213 8.50 -1.22 -10.67
C ALA A 213 9.20 0.09 -10.27
N SER A 214 8.55 1.26 -10.43
CA SER A 214 9.14 2.57 -10.16
C SER A 214 8.60 3.21 -8.88
N ALA A 215 9.47 3.37 -7.89
CA ALA A 215 9.16 4.13 -6.67
C ALA A 215 8.83 5.60 -6.98
N THR A 216 9.50 6.21 -7.96
CA THR A 216 9.26 7.59 -8.38
C THR A 216 7.84 7.75 -8.94
N ALA A 217 7.43 6.86 -9.84
CA ALA A 217 6.11 6.92 -10.45
C ALA A 217 5.00 6.65 -9.43
N MET A 218 5.16 5.62 -8.59
CA MET A 218 4.18 5.29 -7.54
C MET A 218 4.13 6.34 -6.43
N GLY A 219 5.24 7.02 -6.15
CA GLY A 219 5.29 8.15 -5.21
C GLY A 219 4.49 9.34 -5.74
N VAL A 220 4.68 9.71 -7.01
CA VAL A 220 3.90 10.78 -7.67
C VAL A 220 2.42 10.41 -7.76
N LEU A 221 2.12 9.18 -8.18
CA LEU A 221 0.75 8.67 -8.27
C LEU A 221 0.09 8.68 -6.89
N GLY A 222 0.78 8.14 -5.87
CA GLY A 222 0.29 8.05 -4.50
C GLY A 222 0.03 9.40 -3.85
N ALA A 223 0.70 10.46 -4.28
CA ALA A 223 0.45 11.82 -3.82
C ALA A 223 -0.74 12.51 -4.51
N SER A 224 -1.23 11.96 -5.62
CA SER A 224 -2.32 12.56 -6.40
C SER A 224 -3.68 11.94 -6.10
N PRO A 225 -4.68 12.74 -5.67
CA PRO A 225 -6.05 12.27 -5.51
C PRO A 225 -6.68 11.77 -6.82
N VAL A 226 -6.33 12.38 -7.97
CA VAL A 226 -6.85 11.96 -9.29
C VAL A 226 -6.23 10.62 -9.71
N GLY A 227 -4.92 10.48 -9.56
CA GLY A 227 -4.22 9.23 -9.90
C GLY A 227 -4.72 8.07 -9.04
N MET A 228 -4.83 8.31 -7.73
CA MET A 228 -5.27 7.29 -6.78
C MET A 228 -6.75 6.94 -6.92
N SER A 229 -7.64 7.88 -7.28
CA SER A 229 -9.06 7.53 -7.50
C SER A 229 -9.23 6.58 -8.69
N ILE A 230 -8.46 6.78 -9.77
CA ILE A 230 -8.47 5.93 -10.96
C ILE A 230 -7.79 4.58 -10.66
N LEU A 231 -6.61 4.60 -10.03
CA LEU A 231 -5.89 3.36 -9.68
C LEU A 231 -6.73 2.51 -8.71
N ALA A 232 -7.23 3.10 -7.63
CA ALA A 232 -7.98 2.39 -6.59
C ALA A 232 -9.33 1.86 -7.08
N ALA A 233 -9.94 2.46 -8.10
CA ALA A 233 -11.15 1.95 -8.72
C ALA A 233 -10.91 0.68 -9.56
N SER A 234 -9.67 0.45 -10.02
CA SER A 234 -9.30 -0.69 -10.86
C SER A 234 -8.72 -1.84 -10.03
N ALA A 235 -9.49 -2.95 -9.94
CA ALA A 235 -9.04 -4.16 -9.25
C ALA A 235 -7.76 -4.75 -9.87
N THR A 236 -7.62 -4.71 -11.20
CA THR A 236 -6.43 -5.24 -11.90
C THR A 236 -5.20 -4.40 -11.59
N ALA A 237 -5.32 -3.07 -11.61
CA ALA A 237 -4.20 -2.19 -11.34
C ALA A 237 -3.76 -2.24 -9.87
N MET A 238 -4.73 -2.28 -8.94
CA MET A 238 -4.41 -2.47 -7.53
C MET A 238 -3.84 -3.86 -7.24
N ALA A 239 -4.23 -4.90 -7.96
CA ALA A 239 -3.59 -6.21 -7.84
C ALA A 239 -2.12 -6.18 -8.28
N VAL A 240 -1.81 -5.49 -9.38
CA VAL A 240 -0.41 -5.29 -9.83
C VAL A 240 0.39 -4.48 -8.81
N ALA A 241 -0.18 -3.39 -8.29
CA ALA A 241 0.46 -2.59 -7.25
C ALA A 241 0.68 -3.42 -5.96
N ALA A 242 -0.34 -4.16 -5.51
CA ALA A 242 -0.28 -4.99 -4.31
C ALA A 242 0.71 -6.16 -4.41
N ALA A 243 1.01 -6.63 -5.62
CA ALA A 243 2.04 -7.64 -5.86
C ALA A 243 3.48 -7.07 -5.84
N SER A 244 3.65 -5.74 -5.92
CA SER A 244 4.95 -5.08 -5.90
C SER A 244 5.25 -4.45 -4.55
N SER A 245 6.34 -4.90 -3.91
CA SER A 245 6.83 -4.28 -2.67
C SER A 245 7.27 -2.83 -2.89
N VAL A 246 7.82 -2.49 -4.06
CA VAL A 246 8.23 -1.12 -4.43
C VAL A 246 7.01 -0.21 -4.48
N ALA A 247 5.95 -0.65 -5.16
CA ALA A 247 4.71 0.09 -5.29
C ALA A 247 4.03 0.29 -3.93
N MET A 248 3.85 -0.79 -3.17
CA MET A 248 3.19 -0.70 -1.86
C MET A 248 4.00 0.09 -0.85
N THR A 249 5.34 0.09 -0.92
CA THR A 249 6.17 0.93 -0.04
C THR A 249 5.93 2.41 -0.32
N ALA A 250 5.89 2.81 -1.60
CA ALA A 250 5.58 4.18 -1.99
C ALA A 250 4.15 4.59 -1.59
N LEU A 251 3.15 3.72 -1.85
CA LEU A 251 1.76 4.00 -1.50
C LEU A 251 1.53 4.04 0.02
N ALA A 252 2.12 3.11 0.78
CA ALA A 252 1.97 3.05 2.24
C ALA A 252 2.63 4.23 2.97
N ALA A 253 3.51 4.98 2.30
CA ALA A 253 4.08 6.22 2.82
C ALA A 253 3.18 7.45 2.58
N SER A 254 2.19 7.36 1.67
CA SER A 254 1.29 8.46 1.33
C SER A 254 -0.07 8.33 2.03
N SER A 255 -0.45 9.37 2.78
CA SER A 255 -1.79 9.46 3.38
C SER A 255 -2.90 9.57 2.33
N VAL A 256 -2.63 10.23 1.20
CA VAL A 256 -3.58 10.36 0.07
C VAL A 256 -3.86 8.99 -0.55
N ALA A 257 -2.80 8.21 -0.79
CA ALA A 257 -2.94 6.86 -1.31
C ALA A 257 -3.69 5.95 -0.36
N MET A 258 -3.30 5.95 0.92
CA MET A 258 -3.94 5.10 1.91
C MET A 258 -5.40 5.46 2.15
N ALA A 259 -5.75 6.76 2.15
CA ALA A 259 -7.14 7.20 2.20
C ALA A 259 -7.97 6.68 1.00
N ALA A 260 -7.42 6.74 -0.21
CA ALA A 260 -8.09 6.22 -1.40
C ALA A 260 -8.24 4.70 -1.37
N ILE A 261 -7.21 3.97 -0.91
CA ILE A 261 -7.23 2.50 -0.81
C ILE A 261 -8.29 2.04 0.19
N VAL A 262 -8.33 2.61 1.41
CA VAL A 262 -9.29 2.18 2.43
C VAL A 262 -10.74 2.58 2.13
N ALA A 263 -10.94 3.57 1.24
CA ALA A 263 -12.25 3.99 0.77
C ALA A 263 -12.76 3.16 -0.43
N SER A 264 -11.89 2.41 -1.10
CA SER A 264 -12.22 1.65 -2.31
C SER A 264 -12.26 0.14 -2.05
N ALA A 265 -13.44 -0.48 -2.19
CA ALA A 265 -13.62 -1.93 -2.05
C ALA A 265 -12.70 -2.78 -2.95
N PRO A 266 -12.54 -2.53 -4.27
CA PRO A 266 -11.64 -3.31 -5.09
C PRO A 266 -10.16 -3.15 -4.68
N ALA A 267 -9.74 -1.94 -4.31
CA ALA A 267 -8.36 -1.71 -3.83
C ALA A 267 -8.10 -2.44 -2.52
N LEU A 268 -9.01 -2.30 -1.56
CA LEU A 268 -8.92 -2.93 -0.25
C LEU A 268 -8.88 -4.46 -0.39
N SER A 269 -9.74 -5.04 -1.23
CA SER A 269 -9.73 -6.49 -1.52
C SER A 269 -8.39 -6.97 -2.08
N ALA A 270 -7.85 -6.27 -3.09
CA ALA A 270 -6.56 -6.61 -3.70
C ALA A 270 -5.39 -6.53 -2.68
N VAL A 271 -5.39 -5.50 -1.83
CA VAL A 271 -4.36 -5.30 -0.80
C VAL A 271 -4.46 -6.35 0.30
N LEU A 272 -5.67 -6.59 0.85
CA LEU A 272 -5.88 -7.56 1.93
C LEU A 272 -5.67 -9.01 1.48
N GLY A 273 -5.74 -9.29 0.17
CA GLY A 273 -5.41 -10.58 -0.44
C GLY A 273 -3.93 -10.79 -0.72
N SER A 274 -3.09 -9.75 -0.64
CA SER A 274 -1.66 -9.83 -0.93
C SER A 274 -0.83 -9.82 0.34
N THR A 275 -0.07 -10.91 0.56
CA THR A 275 0.89 -11.00 1.67
C THR A 275 1.99 -9.93 1.55
N ILE A 276 2.43 -9.62 0.33
CA ILE A 276 3.45 -8.58 0.09
C ILE A 276 2.92 -7.21 0.53
N ALA A 277 1.71 -6.85 0.10
CA ALA A 277 1.09 -5.59 0.46
C ALA A 277 0.84 -5.50 1.96
N MET A 278 0.27 -6.54 2.57
CA MET A 278 -0.04 -6.52 4.00
C MET A 278 1.19 -6.47 4.88
N ASN A 279 2.30 -7.11 4.50
CA ASN A 279 3.56 -6.99 5.24
C ASN A 279 4.09 -5.54 5.22
N VAL A 280 4.00 -4.85 4.08
CA VAL A 280 4.39 -3.44 3.97
C VAL A 280 3.46 -2.54 4.77
N LEU A 281 2.13 -2.73 4.65
CA LEU A 281 1.14 -1.93 5.37
C LEU A 281 1.26 -2.11 6.88
N ALA A 282 1.41 -3.34 7.36
CA ALA A 282 1.53 -3.64 8.78
C ALA A 282 2.78 -3.02 9.42
N ALA A 283 3.84 -2.76 8.63
CA ALA A 283 5.04 -2.07 9.08
C ALA A 283 4.94 -0.53 9.00
N SER A 284 4.00 0.02 8.21
CA SER A 284 3.85 1.46 8.01
C SER A 284 2.88 2.09 9.02
N ALA A 285 3.37 3.08 9.77
CA ALA A 285 2.54 3.87 10.68
C ALA A 285 1.44 4.66 9.94
N VAL A 286 1.74 5.19 8.75
CA VAL A 286 0.78 5.96 7.93
C VAL A 286 -0.35 5.05 7.44
N ALA A 287 0.01 3.86 6.94
CA ALA A 287 -0.98 2.89 6.48
C ALA A 287 -1.84 2.36 7.63
N MET A 288 -1.21 1.99 8.76
CA MET A 288 -1.95 1.55 9.93
C MET A 288 -2.86 2.66 10.46
N ALA A 289 -2.43 3.92 10.50
CA ALA A 289 -3.31 5.03 10.90
C ALA A 289 -4.57 5.12 10.00
N ALA A 290 -4.41 4.96 8.68
CA ALA A 290 -5.54 4.98 7.75
C ALA A 290 -6.49 3.78 7.92
N VAL A 291 -5.94 2.56 8.09
CA VAL A 291 -6.75 1.36 8.36
C VAL A 291 -7.50 1.53 9.68
N MET A 292 -6.82 1.99 10.74
CA MET A 292 -7.40 2.18 12.08
C MET A 292 -8.50 3.24 12.12
N ALA A 293 -8.45 4.22 11.23
CA ALA A 293 -9.50 5.24 11.08
C ALA A 293 -10.71 4.75 10.26
N SER A 294 -10.62 3.60 9.58
CA SER A 294 -11.65 3.08 8.67
C SER A 294 -12.26 1.78 9.21
N THR A 295 -13.45 1.86 9.78
CA THR A 295 -14.24 0.70 10.24
C THR A 295 -14.44 -0.35 9.12
N PRO A 296 -14.77 0.02 7.86
CA PRO A 296 -14.86 -0.95 6.76
C PRO A 296 -13.54 -1.64 6.44
N ALA A 297 -12.41 -0.93 6.54
CA ALA A 297 -11.10 -1.55 6.32
C ALA A 297 -10.73 -2.52 7.43
N LEU A 298 -10.98 -2.15 8.69
CA LEU A 298 -10.77 -3.02 9.84
C LEU A 298 -11.67 -4.27 9.81
N SER A 299 -12.94 -4.13 9.42
CA SER A 299 -13.85 -5.27 9.33
C SER A 299 -13.47 -6.23 8.19
N ALA A 300 -13.03 -5.69 7.05
CA ALA A 300 -12.49 -6.52 5.96
C ALA A 300 -11.17 -7.21 6.37
N ALA A 301 -10.30 -6.52 7.10
CA ALA A 301 -9.06 -7.08 7.60
C ALA A 301 -9.28 -8.19 8.62
N SER A 302 -10.26 -8.05 9.54
CA SER A 302 -10.52 -9.04 10.60
C SER A 302 -11.07 -10.38 10.09
N VAL A 303 -11.55 -10.44 8.85
CA VAL A 303 -11.98 -11.68 8.20
C VAL A 303 -10.94 -12.20 7.19
N SER A 304 -9.86 -11.47 6.93
CA SER A 304 -8.76 -11.92 6.06
C SER A 304 -7.67 -12.63 6.86
N THR A 305 -7.43 -13.90 6.53
CA THR A 305 -6.34 -14.70 7.10
C THR A 305 -4.96 -14.08 6.80
N VAL A 306 -4.77 -13.59 5.58
CA VAL A 306 -3.53 -12.94 5.12
C VAL A 306 -3.28 -11.67 5.92
N ALA A 307 -4.30 -10.81 6.03
CA ALA A 307 -4.19 -9.56 6.77
C ALA A 307 -3.89 -9.79 8.24
N MET A 308 -4.69 -10.63 8.93
CA MET A 308 -4.47 -10.87 10.36
C MET A 308 -3.15 -11.57 10.66
N SER A 309 -2.64 -12.41 9.76
CA SER A 309 -1.32 -13.02 9.95
C SER A 309 -0.19 -11.99 9.83
N ALA A 310 -0.26 -11.08 8.86
CA ALA A 310 0.72 -10.00 8.71
C ALA A 310 0.64 -8.98 9.88
N LEU A 311 -0.57 -8.59 10.28
CA LEU A 311 -0.80 -7.69 11.41
C LEU A 311 -0.30 -8.29 12.73
N ALA A 312 -0.50 -9.59 12.95
CA ALA A 312 -0.02 -10.29 14.13
C ALA A 312 1.51 -10.42 14.16
N ALA A 313 2.16 -10.56 13.00
CA ALA A 313 3.62 -10.63 12.90
C ALA A 313 4.29 -9.25 13.13
N SER A 314 3.63 -8.15 12.77
CA SER A 314 4.18 -6.80 12.94
C SER A 314 4.01 -6.26 14.35
N LEU A 315 5.10 -5.77 14.95
CA LEU A 315 5.04 -5.06 16.24
C LEU A 315 4.25 -3.74 16.11
N ALA A 316 4.49 -2.96 15.06
CA ALA A 316 3.82 -1.67 14.86
C ALA A 316 2.30 -1.83 14.73
N ALA A 317 1.86 -2.82 13.95
CA ALA A 317 0.44 -3.13 13.80
C ALA A 317 -0.19 -3.60 15.12
N ARG A 318 0.45 -4.52 15.85
CA ARG A 318 -0.01 -4.97 17.17
C ARG A 318 -0.18 -3.79 18.14
N SER A 319 0.80 -2.89 18.20
CA SER A 319 0.72 -1.69 19.05
C SER A 319 -0.44 -0.78 18.66
N ALA A 320 -0.66 -0.55 17.36
CA ALA A 320 -1.78 0.26 16.86
C ALA A 320 -3.15 -0.37 17.20
N LEU A 321 -3.27 -1.71 17.03
CA LEU A 321 -4.49 -2.46 17.34
C LEU A 321 -4.80 -2.43 18.84
N LEU A 322 -3.81 -2.69 19.68
CA LEU A 322 -3.95 -2.68 21.15
C LEU A 322 -4.28 -1.29 21.70
N GLY A 323 -3.87 -0.23 21.01
CA GLY A 323 -4.19 1.15 21.37
C GLY A 323 -5.61 1.60 21.02
N SER A 324 -6.43 0.76 20.37
CA SER A 324 -7.76 1.13 19.90
C SER A 324 -8.83 0.14 20.35
N SER A 325 -9.74 0.61 21.22
CA SER A 325 -10.91 -0.16 21.65
C SER A 325 -11.84 -0.52 20.49
N THR A 326 -12.00 0.39 19.51
CA THR A 326 -12.81 0.13 18.32
C THR A 326 -12.23 -1.02 17.49
N ALA A 327 -10.92 -1.05 17.25
CA ALA A 327 -10.30 -2.13 16.49
C ALA A 327 -10.37 -3.45 17.25
N LEU A 328 -10.11 -3.46 18.56
CA LEU A 328 -10.28 -4.65 19.39
C LEU A 328 -11.72 -5.16 19.41
N GLY A 329 -12.72 -4.28 19.40
CA GLY A 329 -14.13 -4.66 19.29
C GLY A 329 -14.44 -5.36 17.96
N ILE A 330 -13.93 -4.83 16.84
CA ILE A 330 -14.12 -5.42 15.50
C ILE A 330 -13.39 -6.76 15.39
N ILE A 331 -12.13 -6.82 15.82
CA ILE A 331 -11.33 -8.05 15.84
C ILE A 331 -11.97 -9.08 16.76
N GLY A 332 -12.49 -8.65 17.90
CA GLY A 332 -13.13 -9.48 18.91
C GLY A 332 -14.34 -10.26 18.41
N GLY A 333 -14.95 -9.84 17.30
CA GLY A 333 -16.02 -10.57 16.61
C GLY A 333 -15.57 -11.78 15.79
N SER A 334 -14.26 -12.00 15.60
CA SER A 334 -13.69 -13.07 14.78
C SER A 334 -12.74 -13.95 15.60
N THR A 335 -13.10 -15.22 15.81
CA THR A 335 -12.25 -16.19 16.53
C THR A 335 -10.90 -16.41 15.84
N MET A 336 -10.88 -16.36 14.50
CA MET A 336 -9.66 -16.40 13.70
C MET A 336 -8.77 -15.18 13.99
N ALA A 337 -9.33 -13.97 13.93
CA ALA A 337 -8.56 -12.74 14.13
C ALA A 337 -7.99 -12.66 15.55
N VAL A 338 -8.81 -12.98 16.55
CA VAL A 338 -8.39 -13.02 17.96
C VAL A 338 -7.30 -14.06 18.17
N GLY A 339 -7.48 -15.27 17.64
CA GLY A 339 -6.47 -16.33 17.73
C GLY A 339 -5.13 -15.92 17.14
N LYS A 340 -5.14 -15.39 15.91
CA LYS A 340 -3.92 -14.92 15.21
C LYS A 340 -3.25 -13.76 15.95
N LEU A 341 -4.02 -12.75 16.38
CA LEU A 341 -3.47 -11.60 17.09
C LEU A 341 -2.87 -12.00 18.44
N ALA A 342 -3.59 -12.81 19.23
CA ALA A 342 -3.11 -13.30 20.52
C ALA A 342 -1.84 -14.14 20.36
N ALA A 343 -1.81 -15.03 19.36
CA ALA A 343 -0.64 -15.84 19.03
C ALA A 343 0.58 -14.98 18.65
N GLY A 344 0.39 -13.99 17.77
CA GLY A 344 1.47 -13.07 17.39
C GLY A 344 1.98 -12.24 18.58
N ILE A 345 1.12 -11.86 19.53
CA ILE A 345 1.54 -11.16 20.76
C ILE A 345 2.49 -12.02 21.60
N ILE A 346 2.24 -13.32 21.71
CA ILE A 346 3.09 -14.25 22.48
C ILE A 346 4.23 -14.87 21.65
N GLY A 347 4.47 -14.36 20.44
CA GLY A 347 5.61 -14.78 19.60
C GLY A 347 5.42 -16.11 18.86
N LEU A 348 4.20 -16.61 18.76
CA LEU A 348 3.89 -17.76 17.91
C LEU A 348 3.72 -17.32 16.45
N ASP A 349 3.97 -18.24 15.52
CA ASP A 349 3.65 -18.02 14.11
C ASP A 349 2.12 -17.99 13.91
N ALA A 350 1.60 -16.77 13.72
CA ALA A 350 0.18 -16.55 13.50
C ALA A 350 -0.33 -17.21 12.20
N GLN A 351 0.53 -17.52 11.22
CA GLN A 351 0.08 -18.19 9.99
C GLN A 351 -0.43 -19.60 10.28
N ALA A 352 0.23 -20.33 11.19
CA ALA A 352 -0.14 -21.69 11.60
C ALA A 352 -1.39 -21.75 12.49
N ILE A 353 -1.86 -20.61 13.01
CA ILE A 353 -3.03 -20.53 13.89
C ILE A 353 -4.30 -20.33 13.07
N ALA A 354 -5.20 -21.31 13.17
CA ALA A 354 -6.53 -21.24 12.56
C ALA A 354 -7.42 -20.24 13.32
N ASP A 355 -7.53 -20.40 14.63
CA ASP A 355 -8.39 -19.59 15.49
C ASP A 355 -7.98 -19.68 16.97
N ILE A 356 -8.77 -19.07 17.84
CA ILE A 356 -8.52 -19.12 19.29
C ILE A 356 -8.60 -20.53 19.88
N ALA A 357 -9.41 -21.43 19.32
CA ALA A 357 -9.52 -22.81 19.81
C ALA A 357 -8.21 -23.57 19.58
N ALA A 358 -7.55 -23.36 18.43
CA ALA A 358 -6.22 -23.90 18.17
C ALA A 358 -5.17 -23.44 19.20
N VAL A 359 -5.27 -22.20 19.69
CA VAL A 359 -4.39 -21.68 20.73
C VAL A 359 -4.71 -22.30 22.10
N ILE A 360 -6.00 -22.44 22.44
CA ILE A 360 -6.47 -23.06 23.69
C ILE A 360 -6.05 -24.54 23.78
N ALA A 361 -5.92 -25.24 22.66
CA ALA A 361 -5.47 -26.62 22.64
C ALA A 361 -3.99 -26.79 23.06
N SER A 362 -3.20 -25.71 23.10
CA SER A 362 -1.79 -25.73 23.48
C SER A 362 -1.56 -25.22 24.90
N PRO A 363 -1.16 -26.09 25.86
CA PRO A 363 -0.88 -25.67 27.24
C PRO A 363 0.22 -24.60 27.34
N ALA A 364 1.24 -24.69 26.49
CA ALA A 364 2.33 -23.72 26.46
C ALA A 364 1.84 -22.34 25.98
N ALA A 365 1.01 -22.30 24.94
CA ALA A 365 0.44 -21.06 24.43
C ALA A 365 -0.50 -20.40 25.45
N LEU A 366 -1.37 -21.20 26.09
CA LEU A 366 -2.26 -20.72 27.15
C LEU A 366 -1.49 -20.11 28.33
N THR A 367 -0.40 -20.76 28.76
CA THR A 367 0.44 -20.25 29.85
C THR A 367 1.09 -18.92 29.46
N ALA A 368 1.63 -18.82 28.24
CA ALA A 368 2.21 -17.58 27.73
C ALA A 368 1.17 -16.45 27.58
N MET A 369 -0.05 -16.77 27.14
CA MET A 369 -1.16 -15.81 27.05
C MET A 369 -1.57 -15.30 28.42
N ALA A 370 -1.75 -16.20 29.39
CA ALA A 370 -2.16 -15.84 30.74
C ALA A 370 -1.13 -14.96 31.45
N ALA A 371 0.16 -15.09 31.10
CA ALA A 371 1.23 -14.25 31.62
C ALA A 371 1.33 -12.87 30.92
N SER A 372 0.75 -12.72 29.71
CA SER A 372 0.89 -11.53 28.88
C SER A 372 -0.30 -10.57 29.03
N PRO A 373 -0.11 -9.34 29.57
CA PRO A 373 -1.19 -8.35 29.67
C PRO A 373 -1.78 -8.00 28.31
N ALA A 374 -0.93 -7.85 27.29
CA ALA A 374 -1.36 -7.51 25.93
C ALA A 374 -2.23 -8.62 25.31
N ALA A 375 -1.88 -9.89 25.52
CA ALA A 375 -2.70 -11.00 25.03
C ALA A 375 -4.05 -11.02 25.75
N MET A 376 -4.05 -10.82 27.07
CA MET A 376 -5.28 -10.76 27.85
C MET A 376 -6.19 -9.60 27.42
N THR A 377 -5.66 -8.43 27.07
CA THR A 377 -6.44 -7.31 26.51
C THR A 377 -7.22 -7.72 25.26
N VAL A 378 -6.61 -8.51 24.36
CA VAL A 378 -7.29 -9.00 23.15
C VAL A 378 -8.38 -10.01 23.50
N LEU A 379 -8.09 -10.94 24.41
CA LEU A 379 -9.02 -12.02 24.78
C LEU A 379 -10.28 -11.48 25.46
N VAL A 380 -10.11 -10.61 26.46
CA VAL A 380 -11.25 -10.11 27.25
C VAL A 380 -12.12 -9.10 26.49
N ALA A 381 -11.65 -8.61 25.33
CA ALA A 381 -12.44 -7.81 24.40
C ALA A 381 -13.33 -8.68 23.49
N SER A 382 -13.11 -10.00 23.42
CA SER A 382 -13.83 -10.91 22.54
C SER A 382 -14.80 -11.82 23.32
N PRO A 383 -16.12 -11.69 23.10
CA PRO A 383 -17.11 -12.60 23.68
C PRO A 383 -16.88 -14.06 23.27
N SER A 384 -16.55 -14.30 21.99
CA SER A 384 -16.33 -15.65 21.47
C SER A 384 -15.08 -16.30 22.04
N ALA A 385 -13.99 -15.55 22.18
CA ALA A 385 -12.77 -16.06 22.81
C ALA A 385 -13.00 -16.39 24.29
N MET A 386 -13.67 -15.48 25.02
CA MET A 386 -14.00 -15.73 26.43
C MET A 386 -14.95 -16.90 26.62
N THR A 387 -15.92 -17.10 25.72
CA THR A 387 -16.79 -18.29 25.74
C THR A 387 -16.00 -19.57 25.55
N ALA A 388 -15.06 -19.59 24.59
CA ALA A 388 -14.22 -20.76 24.34
C ALA A 388 -13.29 -21.06 25.53
N LEU A 389 -12.68 -20.03 26.13
CA LEU A 389 -11.84 -20.17 27.32
C LEU A 389 -12.65 -20.67 28.52
N ALA A 390 -13.81 -20.07 28.76
CA ALA A 390 -14.68 -20.40 29.88
C ALA A 390 -15.25 -21.83 29.80
N ALA A 391 -15.36 -22.41 28.61
CA ALA A 391 -15.77 -23.80 28.43
C ALA A 391 -14.64 -24.82 28.65
N SER A 392 -13.38 -24.38 28.68
CA SER A 392 -12.20 -25.27 28.79
C SER A 392 -11.66 -25.33 30.22
N SER A 393 -11.81 -26.49 30.87
CA SER A 393 -11.31 -26.71 32.24
C SER A 393 -9.79 -26.48 32.37
N PRO A 394 -8.93 -26.99 31.46
CA PRO A 394 -7.50 -26.67 31.47
C PRO A 394 -7.20 -25.17 31.33
N ALA A 395 -7.92 -24.46 30.44
CA ALA A 395 -7.72 -23.03 30.26
C ALA A 395 -8.11 -22.25 31.52
N MET A 396 -9.23 -22.60 32.15
CA MET A 396 -9.65 -21.96 33.40
C MET A 396 -8.68 -22.21 34.55
N ALA A 397 -8.05 -23.39 34.62
CA ALA A 397 -7.00 -23.66 35.60
C ALA A 397 -5.79 -22.74 35.41
N VAL A 398 -5.32 -22.59 34.16
CA VAL A 398 -4.17 -21.72 33.81
C VAL A 398 -4.49 -20.25 34.07
N LEU A 399 -5.65 -19.76 33.62
CA LEU A 399 -6.06 -18.37 33.84
C LEU A 399 -6.22 -18.06 35.32
N ALA A 400 -6.79 -18.98 36.09
CA ALA A 400 -7.00 -18.77 37.52
C ALA A 400 -5.69 -18.73 38.33
N ALA A 401 -4.65 -19.42 37.85
CA ALA A 401 -3.33 -19.41 38.46
C ALA A 401 -2.52 -18.14 38.16
N SER A 402 -2.90 -17.36 37.15
CA SER A 402 -2.19 -16.13 36.75
C SER A 402 -2.84 -14.87 37.32
N ALA A 403 -2.08 -14.11 38.12
CA ALA A 403 -2.53 -12.81 38.61
C ALA A 403 -2.83 -11.82 37.46
N THR A 404 -2.04 -11.84 36.39
CA THR A 404 -2.26 -11.01 35.19
C THR A 404 -3.61 -11.31 34.55
N ALA A 405 -3.93 -12.60 34.39
CA ALA A 405 -5.20 -13.02 33.83
C ALA A 405 -6.37 -12.66 34.76
N ILE A 406 -6.27 -12.98 36.06
CA ILE A 406 -7.30 -12.61 37.06
C ILE A 406 -7.58 -11.11 37.04
N ASN A 407 -6.56 -10.26 36.96
CA ASN A 407 -6.72 -8.81 36.89
C ASN A 407 -7.45 -8.38 35.61
N ALA A 408 -7.09 -8.94 34.45
CA ALA A 408 -7.74 -8.65 33.18
C ALA A 408 -9.21 -9.12 33.15
N LEU A 409 -9.50 -10.33 33.66
CA LEU A 409 -10.86 -10.86 33.78
C LEU A 409 -11.72 -9.96 34.68
N ASN A 410 -11.17 -9.51 35.81
CA ASN A 410 -11.83 -8.57 36.71
C ASN A 410 -12.05 -7.19 36.10
N ALA A 411 -11.34 -6.81 35.04
CA ALA A 411 -11.52 -5.53 34.38
C ALA A 411 -12.53 -5.57 33.22
N SER A 412 -13.14 -6.73 32.92
CA SER A 412 -14.01 -6.91 31.75
C SER A 412 -15.37 -7.54 32.10
N ASP A 413 -16.45 -6.84 31.80
CA ASP A 413 -17.82 -7.38 31.92
C ASP A 413 -18.03 -8.56 30.96
N ILE A 414 -17.48 -8.51 29.74
CA ILE A 414 -17.54 -9.59 28.75
C ILE A 414 -16.96 -10.89 29.34
N ALA A 415 -15.80 -10.78 30.00
CA ALA A 415 -15.18 -11.92 30.65
C ALA A 415 -16.02 -12.45 31.82
N MET A 416 -16.49 -11.56 32.70
CA MET A 416 -17.29 -11.94 33.86
C MET A 416 -18.64 -12.58 33.48
N ASP A 417 -19.26 -12.12 32.40
CA ASP A 417 -20.49 -12.72 31.86
C ASP A 417 -20.23 -14.08 31.21
N ALA A 418 -19.17 -14.22 30.42
CA ALA A 418 -18.78 -15.50 29.83
C ALA A 418 -18.46 -16.55 30.91
N LEU A 419 -17.78 -16.16 31.99
CA LEU A 419 -17.51 -17.04 33.13
C LEU A 419 -18.79 -17.43 33.87
N TYR A 420 -19.70 -16.49 34.10
CA TYR A 420 -20.98 -16.79 34.75
C TYR A 420 -21.89 -17.70 33.89
N ALA A 421 -21.78 -17.59 32.57
CA ALA A 421 -22.48 -18.45 31.60
C ALA A 421 -21.73 -19.77 31.30
N SER A 422 -20.52 -19.97 31.82
CA SER A 422 -19.70 -21.14 31.56
C SER A 422 -20.43 -22.45 31.90
N PRO A 423 -20.25 -23.53 31.11
CA PRO A 423 -20.72 -24.86 31.47
C PRO A 423 -20.00 -25.47 32.70
N LEU A 424 -18.86 -24.90 33.11
CA LEU A 424 -18.10 -25.32 34.28
C LEU A 424 -18.57 -24.63 35.58
N THR A 425 -19.45 -23.62 35.45
CA THR A 425 -19.92 -22.83 36.58
C THR A 425 -21.02 -23.56 37.33
N THR A 426 -20.77 -23.82 38.61
CA THR A 426 -21.77 -24.27 39.56
C THR A 426 -22.45 -23.06 40.18
N LYS A 427 -23.79 -23.07 40.21
CA LYS A 427 -24.60 -22.01 40.82
C LYS A 427 -25.33 -22.58 42.04
N VAL A 428 -25.20 -21.90 43.17
CA VAL A 428 -25.83 -22.26 44.44
C VAL A 428 -26.68 -21.09 44.91
N SER A 429 -27.95 -21.36 45.20
CA SER A 429 -28.91 -20.34 45.65
C SER A 429 -29.36 -20.60 47.07
N TYR A 430 -29.45 -19.52 47.85
CA TYR A 430 -29.96 -19.56 49.22
C TYR A 430 -31.12 -18.58 49.37
N ASN A 431 -32.12 -18.99 50.15
CA ASN A 431 -33.19 -18.11 50.60
C ASN A 431 -32.72 -17.20 51.74
N SER A 432 -33.50 -16.15 52.03
CA SER A 432 -33.22 -15.29 53.18
C SER A 432 -33.20 -16.08 54.49
N ALA A 433 -32.27 -15.72 55.38
CA ALA A 433 -31.91 -16.33 56.65
C ALA A 433 -31.40 -17.78 56.60
N GLN A 434 -31.37 -18.45 55.43
CA GLN A 434 -31.07 -19.89 55.32
C GLN A 434 -29.69 -20.27 55.87
N ILE A 435 -28.69 -19.40 55.68
CA ILE A 435 -27.29 -19.65 56.06
C ILE A 435 -26.71 -18.53 56.95
N TRP A 436 -27.57 -17.89 57.74
CA TRP A 436 -27.21 -16.74 58.58
C TRP A 436 -26.50 -17.11 59.89
N SER A 437 -26.82 -18.28 60.45
CA SER A 437 -26.38 -18.74 61.78
C SER A 437 -24.88 -19.03 61.88
N GLY A 438 -24.14 -19.06 60.77
CA GLY A 438 -22.70 -19.31 60.76
C GLY A 438 -22.07 -19.21 59.37
N VAL A 439 -20.77 -19.47 59.30
CA VAL A 439 -20.03 -19.56 58.03
C VAL A 439 -20.32 -20.90 57.36
N ASN A 440 -20.78 -20.86 56.12
CA ASN A 440 -21.13 -22.03 55.34
C ASN A 440 -20.06 -22.31 54.28
N THR A 441 -19.51 -23.52 54.26
CA THR A 441 -18.55 -23.95 53.23
C THR A 441 -19.30 -24.28 51.94
N LEU A 442 -19.09 -23.46 50.91
CA LEU A 442 -19.61 -23.69 49.55
C LEU A 442 -18.86 -24.82 48.86
N ARG A 443 -17.53 -24.82 48.99
CA ARG A 443 -16.66 -25.83 48.40
C ARG A 443 -15.32 -25.90 49.13
N SER A 444 -14.78 -27.12 49.21
CA SER A 444 -13.38 -27.40 49.54
C SER A 444 -12.60 -27.78 48.28
N GLY A 445 -11.34 -27.37 48.21
CA GLY A 445 -10.45 -27.55 47.06
C GLY A 445 -10.31 -26.30 46.19
N ILE A 446 -9.42 -26.36 45.20
CA ILE A 446 -9.07 -25.23 44.34
C ILE A 446 -10.31 -24.75 43.56
N THR A 447 -10.71 -23.51 43.78
CA THR A 447 -11.98 -22.96 43.29
C THR A 447 -11.77 -21.57 42.72
N LEU A 448 -12.42 -21.24 41.60
CA LEU A 448 -12.52 -19.86 41.12
C LEU A 448 -13.89 -19.30 41.48
N PHE A 449 -13.94 -18.28 42.33
CA PHE A 449 -15.15 -17.52 42.58
C PHE A 449 -15.46 -16.61 41.38
N VAL A 450 -16.71 -16.65 40.90
CA VAL A 450 -17.12 -15.95 39.68
C VAL A 450 -18.12 -14.83 39.95
N ARG A 451 -19.23 -15.11 40.63
CA ARG A 451 -20.30 -14.11 40.83
C ARG A 451 -21.01 -14.32 42.17
N LEU A 452 -21.41 -13.21 42.77
CA LEU A 452 -22.33 -13.16 43.89
C LEU A 452 -23.43 -12.16 43.55
N THR A 453 -24.67 -12.65 43.50
CA THR A 453 -25.84 -11.81 43.30
C THR A 453 -26.74 -11.92 44.52
N THR A 454 -27.14 -10.79 45.09
CA THR A 454 -28.12 -10.76 46.19
C THR A 454 -29.43 -10.16 45.72
N LYS A 455 -30.56 -10.76 46.12
CA LYS A 455 -31.90 -10.20 45.94
C LYS A 455 -32.34 -9.53 47.22
N ALA A 456 -33.08 -8.42 47.11
CA ALA A 456 -33.69 -7.78 48.27
C ALA A 456 -34.76 -8.70 48.84
N GLY A 457 -34.59 -9.12 50.10
CA GLY A 457 -35.66 -9.62 50.94
C GLY A 457 -36.28 -8.47 51.71
N GLY A 458 -37.61 -8.44 51.85
CA GLY A 458 -38.37 -7.37 52.53
C GLY A 458 -38.17 -7.26 54.06
N ALA A 459 -37.05 -7.74 54.60
CA ALA A 459 -36.75 -7.71 56.02
C ALA A 459 -35.51 -6.82 56.26
N GLY A 460 -35.71 -5.67 56.92
CA GLY A 460 -34.72 -4.61 57.17
C GLY A 460 -33.59 -4.96 58.15
N TRP A 461 -33.14 -6.21 58.18
CA TRP A 461 -31.98 -6.66 58.96
C TRP A 461 -30.86 -7.03 57.97
N GLY A 462 -29.70 -6.37 58.14
CA GLY A 462 -28.54 -6.48 57.23
C GLY A 462 -28.38 -5.31 56.23
N GLU A 463 -29.26 -4.30 56.27
CA GLU A 463 -29.19 -3.17 55.33
C GLU A 463 -28.01 -2.22 55.66
N GLY A 464 -27.12 -2.02 54.69
CA GLY A 464 -26.13 -0.93 54.69
C GLY A 464 -24.87 -1.12 55.53
N ASN A 465 -24.73 -2.20 56.30
CA ASN A 465 -23.52 -2.44 57.10
C ASN A 465 -22.62 -3.51 56.48
N SER A 466 -21.44 -3.08 56.02
CA SER A 466 -20.39 -3.97 55.48
C SER A 466 -19.92 -5.04 56.46
N THR A 467 -20.20 -4.95 57.75
CA THR A 467 -19.71 -5.91 58.75
C THR A 467 -20.52 -7.21 58.83
N ASN A 468 -21.70 -7.29 58.19
CA ASN A 468 -22.66 -8.38 58.43
C ASN A 468 -22.62 -9.50 57.40
N GLU A 469 -22.31 -9.22 56.14
CA GLU A 469 -22.27 -10.22 55.07
C GLU A 469 -20.86 -10.27 54.48
N TRP A 470 -20.32 -11.47 54.32
CA TRP A 470 -18.97 -11.65 53.84
C TRP A 470 -18.76 -13.02 53.21
N MET A 471 -17.75 -13.09 52.35
CA MET A 471 -17.20 -14.34 51.84
C MET A 471 -15.84 -14.59 52.48
N LEU A 472 -15.48 -15.86 52.68
CA LEU A 472 -14.13 -16.25 53.06
C LEU A 472 -13.48 -16.97 51.88
N PHE A 473 -12.29 -16.51 51.52
CA PHE A 473 -11.43 -17.09 50.50
C PHE A 473 -10.17 -17.58 51.21
N ASP A 474 -10.02 -18.90 51.37
CA ASP A 474 -8.90 -19.50 52.11
C ASP A 474 -8.73 -18.92 53.53
N GLY A 475 -9.87 -18.67 54.21
CA GLY A 475 -9.91 -18.04 55.53
C GLY A 475 -9.81 -16.51 55.54
N ALA A 476 -9.48 -15.87 54.41
CA ALA A 476 -9.49 -14.41 54.31
C ALA A 476 -10.91 -13.88 54.11
N GLN A 477 -11.42 -13.15 55.10
CA GLN A 477 -12.74 -12.53 55.06
C GLN A 477 -12.75 -11.29 54.16
N ILE A 478 -13.67 -11.26 53.20
CA ILE A 478 -13.97 -10.09 52.37
C ILE A 478 -15.44 -9.74 52.53
N ASN A 479 -15.66 -8.56 53.07
CA ASN A 479 -16.97 -8.00 53.31
C ASN A 479 -17.56 -7.43 52.03
N PHE A 480 -18.87 -7.58 51.86
CA PHE A 480 -19.62 -6.93 50.80
C PHE A 480 -20.84 -6.22 51.41
N ALA A 481 -21.24 -5.10 50.82
CA ALA A 481 -22.23 -4.20 51.41
C ALA A 481 -22.99 -3.43 50.33
N GLU A 482 -24.09 -2.80 50.75
CA GLU A 482 -24.90 -1.85 49.96
C GLU A 482 -25.66 -2.44 48.77
N ARG A 483 -26.88 -1.93 48.54
CA ARG A 483 -27.76 -2.34 47.44
C ARG A 483 -28.44 -1.10 46.88
N LYS A 484 -28.24 -0.85 45.58
CA LYS A 484 -29.01 0.15 44.83
C LYS A 484 -29.94 -0.46 43.79
N ALA A 485 -29.72 -1.74 43.45
CA ALA A 485 -30.47 -2.49 42.45
C ALA A 485 -30.93 -3.84 43.02
N ASN A 486 -32.02 -4.41 42.48
CA ASN A 486 -32.54 -5.71 42.90
C ASN A 486 -32.89 -6.55 41.65
N PRO A 487 -32.18 -7.65 41.36
CA PRO A 487 -31.00 -8.17 42.05
C PRO A 487 -29.78 -7.24 41.97
N TYR A 488 -28.92 -7.29 42.99
CA TYR A 488 -27.63 -6.59 43.03
C TYR A 488 -26.48 -7.57 42.75
N ASN A 489 -25.66 -7.26 41.74
CA ASN A 489 -24.46 -8.02 41.41
C ASN A 489 -23.25 -7.46 42.16
N HIS A 490 -22.71 -8.17 43.14
CA HIS A 490 -21.57 -7.71 43.95
C HIS A 490 -20.23 -7.77 43.21
N THR A 491 -20.16 -8.47 42.08
CA THR A 491 -18.93 -8.62 41.29
C THR A 491 -18.85 -7.68 40.09
N GLY A 492 -19.93 -6.94 39.81
CA GLY A 492 -20.00 -5.96 38.72
C GLY A 492 -18.95 -4.86 38.87
N LEU A 493 -18.53 -4.27 37.74
CA LEU A 493 -17.52 -3.20 37.73
C LEU A 493 -17.96 -1.94 38.51
N SER A 494 -19.27 -1.67 38.56
CA SER A 494 -19.86 -0.53 39.25
C SER A 494 -20.19 -0.78 40.73
N SER A 495 -19.90 -1.98 41.25
CA SER A 495 -20.27 -2.37 42.61
C SER A 495 -19.31 -1.78 43.65
N ALA A 496 -19.82 -1.37 44.80
CA ALA A 496 -19.04 -0.75 45.86
C ALA A 496 -19.59 -1.14 47.26
N PRO A 497 -18.81 -1.80 48.13
CA PRO A 497 -17.50 -2.40 47.86
C PRO A 497 -17.62 -3.57 46.87
N ARG A 498 -16.73 -3.60 45.87
CA ARG A 498 -16.71 -4.66 44.85
C ARG A 498 -16.12 -5.94 45.43
N LEU A 499 -16.74 -7.07 45.12
CA LEU A 499 -16.21 -8.40 45.37
C LEU A 499 -15.60 -8.98 44.07
N PRO A 500 -14.28 -8.86 43.83
CA PRO A 500 -13.69 -9.31 42.58
C PRO A 500 -13.65 -10.84 42.48
N LEU A 501 -13.64 -11.34 41.23
CA LEU A 501 -13.31 -12.73 40.90
C LEU A 501 -11.95 -13.09 41.49
N ARG A 502 -11.86 -14.26 42.13
CA ARG A 502 -10.68 -14.69 42.89
C ARG A 502 -10.55 -16.21 42.93
N ARG A 503 -9.32 -16.70 42.81
CA ARG A 503 -8.97 -18.11 43.04
C ARG A 503 -8.78 -18.37 44.54
N CYS A 504 -9.34 -19.48 45.01
CA CYS A 504 -9.12 -20.07 46.33
C CYS A 504 -8.30 -21.35 46.16
N ALA A 505 -7.34 -21.60 47.04
CA ALA A 505 -6.54 -22.81 47.06
C ALA A 505 -7.17 -23.94 47.89
N SER A 506 -7.91 -23.60 48.95
CA SER A 506 -8.38 -24.56 49.96
C SER A 506 -9.89 -24.50 50.20
N THR A 507 -10.47 -23.35 50.49
CA THR A 507 -11.90 -23.25 50.84
C THR A 507 -12.55 -21.97 50.33
N LEU A 508 -13.78 -22.12 49.83
CA LEU A 508 -14.69 -21.03 49.54
C LEU A 508 -15.87 -21.12 50.51
N GLN A 509 -16.10 -20.06 51.28
CA GLN A 509 -17.16 -20.02 52.29
C GLN A 509 -17.93 -18.69 52.23
N ILE A 510 -19.13 -18.69 52.77
CA ILE A 510 -20.01 -17.51 52.79
C ILE A 510 -20.79 -17.42 54.09
N ARG A 511 -21.04 -16.19 54.51
CA ARG A 511 -22.08 -15.84 55.49
C ARG A 511 -22.92 -14.71 54.92
N VAL A 512 -24.23 -14.96 54.79
CA VAL A 512 -25.17 -14.02 54.17
C VAL A 512 -26.54 -14.21 54.79
N TYR A 513 -27.24 -13.11 55.05
CA TYR A 513 -28.62 -13.16 55.53
C TYR A 513 -29.59 -13.19 54.35
N GLN A 514 -29.28 -12.45 53.30
CA GLN A 514 -30.24 -12.21 52.24
C GLN A 514 -30.26 -13.32 51.19
N ALA A 515 -31.38 -13.43 50.47
CA ALA A 515 -31.47 -14.35 49.35
C ALA A 515 -30.37 -14.04 48.33
N CYS A 516 -29.63 -15.06 47.91
CA CYS A 516 -28.48 -14.89 47.05
C CYS A 516 -28.29 -16.06 46.09
N GLU A 517 -27.51 -15.80 45.04
CA GLU A 517 -26.97 -16.80 44.13
C GLU A 517 -25.46 -16.59 44.06
N ILE A 518 -24.71 -17.66 44.29
CA ILE A 518 -23.25 -17.69 44.19
C ILE A 518 -22.86 -18.60 43.03
N ALA A 519 -21.97 -18.10 42.18
CA ALA A 519 -21.41 -18.83 41.06
C ALA A 519 -19.91 -19.05 41.26
N TYR A 520 -19.45 -20.28 41.09
CA TYR A 520 -18.04 -20.64 41.16
C TYR A 520 -17.69 -21.76 40.16
N ILE A 521 -16.42 -21.86 39.80
CA ILE A 521 -15.87 -22.93 38.95
C ILE A 521 -14.93 -23.78 39.79
N ALA A 522 -15.15 -25.10 39.79
CA ALA A 522 -14.24 -26.08 40.35
C ALA A 522 -13.02 -26.23 39.43
N LEU A 523 -11.81 -26.08 39.98
CA LEU A 523 -10.57 -26.22 39.22
C LEU A 523 -9.88 -27.55 39.55
N PRO A 524 -9.16 -28.15 38.59
CA PRO A 524 -8.29 -29.30 38.86
C PRO A 524 -7.15 -28.91 39.81
N ALA A 525 -6.62 -29.92 40.50
CA ALA A 525 -5.52 -29.80 41.45
C ALA A 525 -4.22 -29.34 40.80
#